data_AF-A0A7U6GFN9-F1
#
_entry.id   AF-A0A7U6GFN9-F1
#
_cell.length_a   1.000
_cell.length_b   1.000
_cell.length_c   1.000
_cell.angle_alpha   90.00
_cell.angle_beta   90.00
_cell.angle_gamma   90.00
#
_symmetry.space_group_name_H-M   'P 1'
#
loop_
_entity.id
_entity.type
_entity.pdbx_description
1 polymer ?
#
loop_
_entity_poly.entity_id
_entity_poly.type
_entity_poly.pdbx_seq_one_letter_code
_entity_poly.pdbx_strand_id
1 'polypeptide(L)'
;MAKRNIEKAIEDTLKSRKIKYNKIKENGFNQFVVHNIGEEMNIVQVDDFVSVKVSLLEEDDIKKLANILYRLGWTYKNVTYSKKRIERMTLFTIDIYPYADDTFVSAIDDLNTYFRSINLSRYPVQSIEQSPKEFFLNEYKSFVQIPEAERISALESILQIKERYFRNVRSLKAIKDRLFELKEFAIENSNDVDLEEFFLLDFAALFRVLELGLLKLSLKDFFDNFKGEIRK
;
A
#
# COMPACT_ATOMS: atom_id res chain seq x y z
N MET A 1 -1.91 -40.73 -7.36
CA MET A 1 -1.44 -39.34 -7.21
C MET A 1 -1.87 -38.87 -5.83
N ALA A 2 -0.95 -38.38 -4.99
CA ALA A 2 -1.31 -37.88 -3.67
C ALA A 2 -2.28 -36.69 -3.85
N LYS A 3 -3.44 -36.72 -3.19
CA LYS A 3 -4.35 -35.57 -3.15
C LYS A 3 -3.56 -34.40 -2.55
N ARG A 4 -3.15 -33.43 -3.40
CA ARG A 4 -2.50 -32.20 -2.93
C ARG A 4 -3.45 -31.50 -1.97
N ASN A 5 -2.91 -31.03 -0.85
CA ASN A 5 -3.70 -30.35 0.16
C ASN A 5 -3.95 -28.90 -0.28
N ILE A 6 -5.04 -28.67 -1.01
CA ILE A 6 -5.45 -27.36 -1.56
C ILE A 6 -5.56 -26.31 -0.45
N GLU A 7 -6.09 -26.69 0.71
CA GLU A 7 -6.17 -25.84 1.91
C GLU A 7 -4.78 -25.29 2.27
N LYS A 8 -3.74 -26.13 2.26
CA LYS A 8 -2.37 -25.70 2.54
C LYS A 8 -1.80 -24.78 1.45
N ALA A 9 -2.07 -25.07 0.18
CA ALA A 9 -1.64 -24.22 -0.94
C ALA A 9 -2.25 -22.80 -0.85
N ILE A 10 -3.52 -22.70 -0.45
CA ILE A 10 -4.18 -21.43 -0.19
C ILE A 10 -3.49 -20.69 0.95
N GLU A 11 -3.27 -21.35 2.09
CA GLU A 11 -2.58 -20.73 3.24
C GLU A 11 -1.17 -20.25 2.90
N ASP A 12 -0.37 -21.08 2.23
CA ASP A 12 1.00 -20.76 1.86
C ASP A 12 1.04 -19.55 0.91
N THR A 13 0.07 -19.47 -0.01
CA THR A 13 -0.10 -18.31 -0.91
C THR A 13 -0.42 -17.04 -0.13
N LEU A 14 -1.40 -17.07 0.77
CA LEU A 14 -1.80 -15.90 1.57
C LEU A 14 -0.68 -15.44 2.51
N LYS A 15 -0.02 -16.38 3.21
CA LYS A 15 1.09 -16.09 4.15
C LYS A 15 2.30 -15.51 3.43
N SER A 16 2.71 -16.09 2.30
CA SER A 16 3.85 -15.57 1.52
C SER A 16 3.61 -14.16 1.00
N ARG A 17 2.34 -13.79 0.78
CA ARG A 17 1.93 -12.45 0.37
C ARG A 17 1.60 -11.53 1.54
N LYS A 18 1.80 -11.96 2.79
CA LYS A 18 1.43 -11.21 4.02
C LYS A 18 -0.04 -10.76 4.03
N ILE A 19 -0.94 -11.52 3.40
CA ILE A 19 -2.37 -11.23 3.39
C ILE A 19 -2.96 -11.75 4.70
N LYS A 20 -3.58 -10.88 5.49
CA LYS A 20 -4.22 -11.25 6.77
C LYS A 20 -5.57 -11.91 6.47
N TYR A 21 -5.86 -13.02 7.15
CA TYR A 21 -7.12 -13.74 6.99
C TYR A 21 -7.55 -14.46 8.28
N ASN A 22 -8.85 -14.66 8.43
CA ASN A 22 -9.43 -15.60 9.38
C ASN A 22 -9.87 -16.86 8.64
N LYS A 23 -9.74 -18.03 9.26
CA LYS A 23 -10.14 -19.30 8.66
C LYS A 23 -11.31 -19.92 9.44
N ILE A 24 -12.34 -20.32 8.70
CA ILE A 24 -13.51 -21.02 9.20
C ILE A 24 -13.57 -22.38 8.49
N LYS A 25 -13.80 -23.45 9.25
CA LYS A 25 -13.86 -24.82 8.71
C LYS A 25 -15.12 -25.51 9.20
N GLU A 26 -15.97 -25.92 8.27
CA GLU A 26 -17.23 -26.60 8.55
C GLU A 26 -17.49 -27.68 7.50
N ASN A 27 -17.72 -28.93 7.92
CA ASN A 27 -18.22 -30.02 7.05
C ASN A 27 -17.57 -30.16 5.66
N GLY A 28 -16.23 -30.10 5.55
CA GLY A 28 -15.51 -30.23 4.27
C GLY A 28 -15.43 -28.95 3.43
N PHE A 29 -16.02 -27.87 3.94
CA PHE A 29 -15.88 -26.51 3.44
C PHE A 29 -14.84 -25.76 4.28
N ASN A 30 -13.94 -25.07 3.58
CA ASN A 30 -12.99 -24.14 4.16
C ASN A 30 -13.29 -22.74 3.63
N GLN A 31 -13.44 -21.76 4.53
CA GLN A 31 -13.55 -20.36 4.19
C GLN A 31 -12.40 -19.57 4.79
N PHE A 32 -11.79 -18.72 3.97
CA PHE A 32 -10.80 -17.75 4.36
C PHE A 32 -11.40 -16.37 4.18
N VAL A 33 -11.71 -15.71 5.29
CA VAL A 33 -12.16 -14.32 5.33
C VAL A 33 -10.92 -13.45 5.25
N VAL A 34 -10.68 -12.83 4.11
CA VAL A 34 -9.47 -12.04 3.82
C VAL A 34 -9.71 -10.58 4.17
N HIS A 35 -8.78 -10.01 4.94
CA HIS A 35 -8.84 -8.62 5.38
C HIS A 35 -8.09 -7.70 4.41
N ASN A 36 -8.54 -6.44 4.31
CA ASN A 36 -7.87 -5.37 3.56
C ASN A 36 -7.80 -5.54 2.03
N ILE A 37 -8.71 -6.32 1.45
CA ILE A 37 -8.90 -6.42 0.00
C ILE A 37 -10.36 -6.11 -0.34
N GLY A 38 -10.57 -5.01 -1.08
CA GLY A 38 -11.91 -4.47 -1.32
C GLY A 38 -12.62 -4.06 -0.03
N GLU A 39 -13.94 -4.10 -0.04
CA GLU A 39 -14.74 -3.97 1.19
C GLU A 39 -14.75 -5.28 1.98
N GLU A 40 -14.81 -6.40 1.26
CA GLU A 40 -14.71 -7.74 1.82
C GLU A 40 -14.20 -8.70 0.74
N MET A 41 -13.26 -9.56 1.12
CA MET A 41 -12.83 -10.68 0.27
C MET A 41 -12.98 -12.00 1.02
N ASN A 42 -13.54 -13.00 0.34
CA ASN A 42 -13.70 -14.35 0.86
C ASN A 42 -13.15 -15.36 -0.14
N ILE A 43 -12.39 -16.34 0.36
CA ILE A 43 -11.98 -17.51 -0.43
C ILE A 43 -12.70 -18.72 0.15
N VAL A 44 -13.48 -19.39 -0.68
CA VAL A 44 -14.22 -20.60 -0.33
C VAL A 44 -13.59 -21.78 -1.05
N GLN A 45 -13.32 -22.86 -0.34
CA GLN A 45 -12.82 -24.10 -0.90
C GLN A 45 -13.72 -25.27 -0.48
N VAL A 46 -14.15 -26.05 -1.48
CA VAL A 46 -14.89 -27.31 -1.33
C VAL A 46 -14.28 -28.31 -2.29
N ASP A 47 -13.72 -29.40 -1.78
CA ASP A 47 -12.98 -30.39 -2.58
C ASP A 47 -11.91 -29.72 -3.49
N ASP A 48 -12.01 -29.88 -4.81
CA ASP A 48 -11.13 -29.30 -5.83
C ASP A 48 -11.68 -28.00 -6.45
N PHE A 49 -12.74 -27.46 -5.88
CA PHE A 49 -13.35 -26.19 -6.28
C PHE A 49 -12.91 -25.08 -5.32
N VAL A 50 -12.40 -23.97 -5.88
CA VAL A 50 -12.06 -22.77 -5.13
C VAL A 50 -12.76 -21.55 -5.72
N SER A 51 -13.47 -20.79 -4.90
CA SER A 51 -14.18 -19.57 -5.27
C SER A 51 -13.62 -18.39 -4.50
N VAL A 52 -13.14 -17.38 -5.21
CA VAL A 52 -12.68 -16.10 -4.65
C VAL A 52 -13.76 -15.05 -4.90
N LYS A 53 -14.27 -14.46 -3.82
CA LYS A 53 -15.33 -13.46 -3.83
C LYS A 53 -14.78 -12.13 -3.34
N VAL A 54 -15.03 -11.05 -4.08
CA VAL A 54 -14.56 -9.70 -3.74
C VAL A 54 -15.73 -8.72 -3.88
N SER A 55 -16.02 -7.98 -2.82
CA SER A 55 -17.07 -6.96 -2.78
C SER A 55 -16.47 -5.56 -2.94
N LEU A 56 -17.06 -4.73 -3.82
CA LEU A 56 -16.62 -3.36 -4.10
C LEU A 56 -17.78 -2.37 -4.13
N LEU A 57 -17.52 -1.14 -3.68
CA LEU A 57 -18.47 -0.01 -3.72
C LEU A 57 -18.13 1.00 -4.84
N GLU A 58 -16.85 1.29 -5.04
CA GLU A 58 -16.38 2.36 -5.94
C GLU A 58 -16.46 1.95 -7.43
N GLU A 59 -17.07 2.79 -8.27
CA GLU A 59 -17.26 2.49 -9.70
C GLU A 59 -15.95 2.30 -10.47
N ASP A 60 -14.92 3.07 -10.13
CA ASP A 60 -13.60 2.94 -10.76
C ASP A 60 -12.92 1.63 -10.36
N ASP A 61 -13.14 1.17 -9.13
CA ASP A 61 -12.63 -0.13 -8.68
C ASP A 61 -13.33 -1.29 -9.38
N ILE A 62 -14.65 -1.15 -9.58
CA ILE A 62 -15.47 -2.10 -10.33
C ILE A 62 -14.98 -2.23 -11.77
N LYS A 63 -14.67 -1.11 -12.45
CA LYS A 63 -14.16 -1.13 -13.84
C LYS A 63 -12.80 -1.82 -13.94
N LYS A 64 -11.86 -1.50 -13.04
CA LYS A 64 -10.52 -2.07 -13.08
C LYS A 64 -10.51 -3.56 -12.71
N LEU A 65 -11.29 -3.96 -11.70
CA LEU A 65 -11.43 -5.38 -11.36
C LEU A 65 -12.05 -6.17 -12.52
N ALA A 66 -13.04 -5.61 -13.23
CA ALA A 66 -13.60 -6.25 -14.42
C ALA A 66 -12.54 -6.55 -15.50
N ASN A 67 -11.53 -5.68 -15.68
CA ASN A 67 -10.44 -5.92 -16.62
C ASN A 67 -9.50 -7.05 -16.16
N ILE A 68 -9.19 -7.12 -14.86
CA ILE A 68 -8.40 -8.22 -14.27
C ILE A 68 -9.11 -9.55 -14.52
N LEU A 69 -10.42 -9.60 -14.27
CA LEU A 69 -11.24 -10.79 -14.46
C LEU A 69 -11.31 -11.24 -15.91
N TYR A 70 -11.51 -10.30 -16.84
CA TYR A 70 -11.52 -10.60 -18.27
C TYR A 70 -10.20 -11.24 -18.71
N ARG A 71 -9.06 -10.70 -18.26
CA ARG A 71 -7.74 -11.28 -18.54
C ARG A 71 -7.60 -12.68 -17.95
N LEU A 72 -7.99 -12.88 -16.69
CA LEU A 72 -7.89 -14.19 -16.03
C LEU A 72 -8.72 -15.25 -16.76
N GLY A 73 -9.96 -14.93 -17.12
CA GLY A 73 -10.84 -15.85 -17.86
C GLY A 73 -10.37 -16.15 -19.29
N TRP A 74 -9.63 -15.24 -19.92
CA TRP A 74 -9.00 -15.49 -21.22
C TRP A 74 -7.72 -16.33 -21.11
N THR A 75 -6.97 -16.15 -20.03
CA THR A 75 -5.64 -16.77 -19.82
C THR A 75 -5.76 -18.22 -19.33
N TYR A 76 -6.73 -18.49 -18.45
CA TYR A 76 -6.85 -19.76 -17.74
C TYR A 76 -8.17 -20.45 -18.06
N LYS A 77 -8.10 -21.66 -18.62
CA LYS A 77 -9.29 -22.45 -19.01
C LYS A 77 -10.10 -22.98 -17.83
N ASN A 78 -9.49 -23.06 -16.65
CA ASN A 78 -10.12 -23.51 -15.41
C ASN A 78 -10.69 -22.34 -14.59
N VAL A 79 -10.80 -21.14 -15.16
CA VAL A 79 -11.38 -19.96 -14.50
C VAL A 79 -12.71 -19.62 -15.13
N THR A 80 -13.73 -19.50 -14.29
CA THR A 80 -14.96 -18.79 -14.63
C THR A 80 -15.11 -17.59 -13.71
N TYR A 81 -15.63 -16.48 -14.22
CA TYR A 81 -15.88 -15.31 -13.39
C TYR A 81 -17.28 -14.75 -13.63
N SER A 82 -17.83 -14.12 -12.60
CA SER A 82 -19.11 -13.43 -12.67
C SER A 82 -19.08 -12.13 -11.87
N LYS A 83 -19.99 -11.22 -12.21
CA LYS A 83 -20.24 -9.98 -11.46
C LYS A 83 -21.72 -9.84 -11.19
N LYS A 84 -22.08 -9.48 -9.95
CA LYS A 84 -23.47 -9.25 -9.54
C LYS A 84 -23.56 -7.97 -8.74
N ARG A 85 -24.46 -7.06 -9.15
CA ARG A 85 -24.80 -5.88 -8.35
C ARG A 85 -25.73 -6.30 -7.22
N ILE A 86 -25.37 -5.97 -5.99
CA ILE A 86 -26.17 -6.21 -4.78
C ILE A 86 -26.29 -4.85 -4.10
N GLU A 87 -27.47 -4.24 -4.19
CA GLU A 87 -27.71 -2.88 -3.67
C GLU A 87 -26.67 -1.85 -4.17
N ARG A 88 -25.88 -1.28 -3.25
CA ARG A 88 -24.81 -0.31 -3.53
C ARG A 88 -23.47 -0.95 -3.84
N MET A 89 -23.31 -2.26 -3.66
CA MET A 89 -22.05 -2.98 -3.91
C MET A 89 -22.13 -3.84 -5.18
N THR A 90 -20.95 -4.13 -5.73
CA THR A 90 -20.77 -5.14 -6.77
C THR A 90 -19.93 -6.27 -6.20
N LEU A 91 -20.51 -7.47 -6.21
CA LEU A 91 -19.83 -8.71 -5.87
C LEU A 91 -19.23 -9.31 -7.14
N PHE A 92 -17.94 -9.55 -7.10
CA PHE A 92 -17.21 -10.30 -8.10
C PHE A 92 -16.89 -11.69 -7.57
N THR A 93 -17.05 -12.71 -8.42
CA THR A 93 -16.76 -14.10 -8.09
C THR A 93 -15.80 -14.66 -9.14
N ILE A 94 -14.73 -15.32 -8.68
CA ILE A 94 -13.75 -16.04 -9.50
C ILE A 94 -13.77 -17.50 -9.04
N ASP A 95 -14.29 -18.37 -9.88
CA ASP A 95 -14.34 -19.79 -9.61
C ASP A 95 -13.22 -20.49 -10.38
N ILE A 96 -12.43 -21.29 -9.67
CA ILE A 96 -11.29 -22.03 -10.18
C ILE A 96 -11.60 -23.51 -10.05
N TYR A 97 -11.87 -24.15 -11.19
CA TYR A 97 -12.23 -25.55 -11.26
C TYR A 97 -11.77 -26.23 -12.56
N PRO A 98 -11.05 -27.36 -12.50
CA PRO A 98 -10.43 -27.90 -11.29
C PRO A 98 -9.35 -26.95 -10.74
N TYR A 99 -9.11 -26.97 -9.43
CA TYR A 99 -8.08 -26.16 -8.80
C TYR A 99 -6.70 -26.36 -9.43
N ALA A 100 -5.99 -25.26 -9.67
CA ALA A 100 -4.60 -25.26 -10.10
C ALA A 100 -3.82 -24.16 -9.34
N ASP A 101 -2.66 -24.54 -8.80
CA ASP A 101 -1.80 -23.67 -7.98
C ASP A 101 -1.46 -22.37 -8.73
N ASP A 102 -0.97 -22.48 -9.97
CA ASP A 102 -0.54 -21.32 -10.77
C ASP A 102 -1.68 -20.35 -11.07
N THR A 103 -2.87 -20.88 -11.39
CA THR A 103 -4.07 -20.08 -11.63
C THR A 103 -4.49 -19.33 -10.37
N PHE A 104 -4.53 -20.03 -9.23
CA PHE A 104 -4.90 -19.43 -7.95
C PHE A 104 -3.90 -18.36 -7.52
N VAL A 105 -2.61 -18.69 -7.58
CA VAL A 105 -1.51 -17.76 -7.27
C VAL A 105 -1.61 -16.49 -8.13
N SER A 106 -1.78 -16.64 -9.45
CA SER A 106 -1.92 -15.50 -10.37
C SER A 106 -3.13 -14.64 -10.02
N ALA A 107 -4.28 -15.25 -9.71
CA ALA A 107 -5.48 -14.52 -9.33
C ALA A 107 -5.28 -13.72 -8.03
N ILE A 108 -4.66 -14.33 -7.01
CA ILE A 108 -4.36 -13.65 -5.74
C ILE A 108 -3.32 -12.55 -5.93
N ASP A 109 -2.28 -12.76 -6.76
CA ASP A 109 -1.26 -11.75 -7.04
C ASP A 109 -1.85 -10.53 -7.75
N ASP A 110 -2.74 -10.74 -8.71
CA ASP A 110 -3.42 -9.66 -9.41
C ASP A 110 -4.30 -8.84 -8.47
N LEU A 111 -5.11 -9.52 -7.65
CA LEU A 111 -5.95 -8.87 -6.65
C LEU A 111 -5.11 -8.13 -5.61
N ASN A 112 -4.11 -8.78 -5.04
CA ASN A 112 -3.25 -8.18 -4.02
C ASN A 112 -2.48 -6.97 -4.56
N THR A 113 -1.92 -7.06 -5.78
CA THR A 113 -1.23 -5.93 -6.43
C THR A 113 -2.20 -4.76 -6.63
N TYR A 114 -3.41 -5.06 -7.12
CA TYR A 114 -4.44 -4.07 -7.34
C TYR A 114 -4.85 -3.35 -6.05
N PHE A 115 -5.24 -4.09 -5.02
CA PHE A 115 -5.72 -3.49 -3.77
C PHE A 115 -4.60 -2.89 -2.92
N ARG A 116 -3.36 -3.39 -3.02
CA ARG A 116 -2.20 -2.66 -2.48
C ARG A 116 -2.02 -1.32 -3.18
N SER A 117 -2.16 -1.27 -4.52
CA SER A 117 -2.07 0.00 -5.24
C SER A 117 -3.18 0.99 -4.85
N ILE A 118 -4.36 0.51 -4.44
CA ILE A 118 -5.46 1.34 -3.94
C ILE A 118 -5.28 1.75 -2.49
N ASN A 119 -4.85 0.86 -1.60
CA ASN A 119 -4.59 1.21 -0.21
C ASN A 119 -3.42 2.20 -0.11
N LEU A 120 -2.46 2.12 -1.04
CA LEU A 120 -1.43 3.14 -1.27
C LEU A 120 -1.95 4.42 -1.92
N SER A 121 -3.15 4.41 -2.54
CA SER A 121 -3.79 5.59 -3.13
C SER A 121 -4.85 6.24 -2.24
N ARG A 122 -5.42 5.52 -1.25
CA ARG A 122 -6.38 6.03 -0.26
C ARG A 122 -5.71 6.79 0.88
N TYR A 123 -4.44 6.51 1.15
CA TYR A 123 -3.54 7.50 1.72
C TYR A 123 -2.92 8.24 0.54
N PRO A 124 -3.00 9.58 0.46
CA PRO A 124 -2.23 10.29 -0.53
C PRO A 124 -0.75 10.09 -0.17
N VAL A 125 -0.12 9.03 -0.71
CA VAL A 125 1.12 9.30 -1.40
C VAL A 125 0.68 10.23 -2.51
N GLN A 126 0.76 11.55 -2.27
CA GLN A 126 0.58 12.50 -3.34
C GLN A 126 1.46 11.96 -4.46
N SER A 127 0.82 11.53 -5.54
CA SER A 127 1.49 11.50 -6.83
C SER A 127 2.01 12.93 -6.96
N ILE A 128 3.31 13.09 -6.72
CA ILE A 128 3.98 14.37 -6.91
C ILE A 128 3.98 14.53 -8.44
N GLU A 129 2.84 14.94 -9.00
CA GLU A 129 2.70 15.42 -10.39
C GLU A 129 3.48 16.72 -10.57
N GLN A 130 3.81 17.36 -9.45
CA GLN A 130 4.71 18.48 -9.32
C GLN A 130 6.16 17.98 -9.40
N SER A 131 7.11 18.82 -9.76
CA SER A 131 8.52 18.44 -9.57
C SER A 131 8.81 18.27 -8.07
N PRO A 132 9.77 17.43 -7.64
CA PRO A 132 10.17 17.35 -6.22
C PRO A 132 10.41 18.72 -5.58
N LYS A 133 10.91 19.69 -6.37
CA LYS A 133 11.09 21.08 -5.97
C LYS A 133 9.78 21.78 -5.58
N GLU A 134 8.71 21.62 -6.35
CA GLU A 134 7.40 22.23 -6.09
C GLU A 134 6.70 21.60 -4.89
N PHE A 135 6.80 20.27 -4.75
CA PHE A 135 6.30 19.56 -3.56
C PHE A 135 6.97 20.07 -2.29
N PHE A 136 8.31 20.15 -2.28
CA PHE A 136 9.03 20.69 -1.11
C PHE A 136 8.73 22.17 -0.86
N LEU A 137 8.47 22.97 -1.89
CA LEU A 137 8.07 24.38 -1.74
C LEU A 137 6.68 24.51 -1.11
N ASN A 138 5.76 23.60 -1.44
CA ASN A 138 4.40 23.62 -0.92
C ASN A 138 4.33 23.09 0.52
N GLU A 139 5.03 22.00 0.83
CA GLU A 139 5.19 21.50 2.20
C GLU A 139 5.91 22.53 3.09
N TYR A 140 6.93 23.22 2.55
CA TYR A 140 7.61 24.31 3.25
C TYR A 140 6.70 25.53 3.48
N LYS A 141 5.86 25.92 2.51
CA LYS A 141 4.87 27.00 2.70
C LYS A 141 3.88 26.68 3.82
N SER A 142 3.42 25.43 3.89
CA SER A 142 2.56 24.96 4.98
C SER A 142 3.30 24.96 6.32
N PHE A 143 4.57 24.53 6.34
CA PHE A 143 5.41 24.51 7.53
C PHE A 143 5.75 25.91 8.06
N VAL A 144 5.92 26.92 7.19
CA VAL A 144 6.20 28.30 7.58
C VAL A 144 4.97 29.00 8.18
N GLN A 145 3.76 28.52 7.92
CA GLN A 145 2.53 29.04 8.54
C GLN A 145 2.37 28.60 10.01
N ILE A 146 3.16 27.63 10.46
CA ILE A 146 3.20 27.17 11.86
C ILE A 146 3.92 28.23 12.73
N PRO A 147 3.41 28.55 13.93
CA PRO A 147 4.07 29.43 14.89
C PRO A 147 5.53 29.06 15.17
N GLU A 148 6.39 30.05 15.40
CA GLU A 148 7.85 29.85 15.47
C GLU A 148 8.30 28.87 16.56
N ALA A 149 7.68 28.91 17.74
CA ALA A 149 7.96 27.99 18.82
C ALA A 149 7.61 26.53 18.46
N GLU A 150 6.50 26.33 17.74
CA GLU A 150 6.05 25.02 17.27
C GLU A 150 6.94 24.50 16.14
N ARG A 151 7.45 25.38 15.26
CA ARG A 151 8.42 25.01 14.22
C ARG A 151 9.75 24.53 14.80
N ILE A 152 10.25 25.19 15.84
CA ILE A 152 11.52 24.80 16.49
C ILE A 152 11.37 23.40 17.12
N SER A 153 10.28 23.16 17.84
CA SER A 153 9.96 21.86 18.42
C SER A 153 9.81 20.78 17.35
N ALA A 154 9.08 21.06 16.27
CA ALA A 154 8.91 20.13 15.16
C ALA A 154 10.24 19.82 14.45
N LEU A 155 11.14 20.81 14.31
CA LEU A 155 12.44 20.63 13.68
C LEU A 155 13.37 19.75 14.52
N GLU A 156 13.35 19.91 15.85
CA GLU A 156 14.05 19.02 16.77
C GLU A 156 13.52 17.58 16.66
N SER A 157 12.19 17.40 16.64
CA SER A 157 11.56 16.09 16.44
C SER A 157 11.94 15.47 15.10
N ILE A 158 11.90 16.22 13.99
CA ILE A 158 12.30 15.77 12.66
C ILE A 158 13.76 15.28 12.65
N LEU A 159 14.67 16.03 13.28
CA LEU A 159 16.09 15.66 13.36
C LEU A 159 16.30 14.39 14.18
N GLN A 160 15.59 14.23 15.31
CA GLN A 160 15.64 13.01 16.12
C GLN A 160 15.13 11.78 15.34
N ILE A 161 14.02 11.93 14.61
CA ILE A 161 13.43 10.87 13.77
C ILE A 161 14.39 10.50 12.62
N LYS A 162 15.02 11.48 11.98
CA LYS A 162 16.05 11.26 10.95
C LYS A 162 17.21 10.43 11.50
N GLU A 163 17.73 10.80 12.67
CA GLU A 163 18.83 10.07 13.31
C GLU A 163 18.41 8.65 13.73
N ARG A 164 17.17 8.48 14.18
CA ARG A 164 16.64 7.17 14.59
C ARG A 164 16.52 6.20 13.42
N TYR A 165 15.99 6.66 12.28
CA TYR A 165 15.57 5.76 11.22
C TYR A 165 16.40 5.82 9.93
N PHE A 166 17.02 6.96 9.64
CA PHE A 166 17.65 7.22 8.36
C PHE A 166 19.17 7.44 8.44
N ARG A 167 19.75 7.51 9.65
CA ARG A 167 21.18 7.76 9.90
C ARG A 167 22.14 6.88 9.08
N ASN A 168 21.82 5.61 8.92
CA ASN A 168 22.70 4.66 8.23
C ASN A 168 22.33 4.43 6.76
N VAL A 169 21.26 5.06 6.28
CA VAL A 169 20.78 4.90 4.91
C VAL A 169 21.53 5.88 4.02
N ARG A 170 22.11 5.41 2.91
CA ARG A 170 23.09 6.19 2.11
C ARG A 170 22.72 6.43 0.64
N SER A 171 21.62 5.86 0.16
CA SER A 171 21.20 6.01 -1.23
C SER A 171 19.74 6.43 -1.32
N LEU A 172 19.39 7.14 -2.40
CA LEU A 172 18.03 7.61 -2.61
C LEU A 172 17.01 6.46 -2.64
N LYS A 173 17.38 5.34 -3.29
CA LYS A 173 16.56 4.14 -3.33
C LYS A 173 16.36 3.56 -1.92
N ALA A 174 17.44 3.37 -1.16
CA ALA A 174 17.34 2.80 0.18
C ALA A 174 16.59 3.72 1.17
N ILE A 175 16.65 5.05 1.01
CA ILE A 175 15.86 5.98 1.83
C ILE A 175 14.37 5.84 1.52
N LYS A 176 14.00 5.70 0.25
CA LYS A 176 12.62 5.44 -0.16
C LYS A 176 12.10 4.11 0.37
N ASP A 177 12.88 3.05 0.21
CA ASP A 177 12.52 1.71 0.68
C ASP A 177 12.32 1.71 2.21
N ARG A 178 13.20 2.40 2.94
CA ARG A 178 13.12 2.52 4.40
C ARG A 178 11.92 3.37 4.86
N LEU A 179 11.64 4.47 4.19
CA LEU A 179 10.48 5.32 4.48
C LEU A 179 9.18 4.55 4.26
N PHE A 180 9.11 3.76 3.18
CA PHE A 180 7.98 2.91 2.87
C PHE A 180 7.76 1.86 3.96
N GLU A 181 8.81 1.14 4.36
CA GLU A 181 8.76 0.14 5.44
C GLU A 181 8.26 0.73 6.75
N LEU A 182 8.75 1.92 7.15
CA LEU A 182 8.33 2.58 8.39
C LEU A 182 6.88 3.03 8.35
N LYS A 183 6.39 3.48 7.19
CA LYS A 183 4.99 3.85 7.01
C LYS A 183 4.08 2.63 7.01
N GLU A 184 4.47 1.52 6.36
CA GLU A 184 3.73 0.27 6.46
C GLU A 184 3.65 -0.22 7.90
N PHE A 185 4.77 -0.20 8.63
CA PHE A 185 4.80 -0.54 10.05
C PHE A 185 3.88 0.35 10.89
N ALA A 186 3.91 1.66 10.66
CA ALA A 186 3.07 2.62 11.39
C ALA A 186 1.57 2.39 11.14
N ILE A 187 1.19 2.09 9.89
CA ILE A 187 -0.19 1.78 9.51
C ILE A 187 -0.64 0.45 10.14
N GLU A 188 0.23 -0.56 10.18
CA GLU A 188 -0.09 -1.86 10.77
C GLU A 188 -0.21 -1.83 12.29
N ASN A 189 0.41 -0.85 12.95
CA ASN A 189 0.48 -0.71 14.41
C ASN A 189 -0.08 0.65 14.88
N SER A 190 -1.15 1.13 14.23
CA SER A 190 -1.69 2.49 14.42
C SER A 190 -2.10 2.85 15.85
N ASN A 191 -2.31 1.86 16.73
CA ASN A 191 -2.64 2.08 18.14
C ASN A 191 -1.41 2.31 19.03
N ASP A 192 -0.22 1.92 18.55
CA ASP A 192 1.03 1.91 19.30
C ASP A 192 2.05 2.94 18.78
N VAL A 193 1.73 3.62 17.68
CA VAL A 193 2.64 4.53 16.98
C VAL A 193 2.21 5.97 17.22
N ASP A 194 3.18 6.80 17.59
CA ASP A 194 2.99 8.24 17.73
C ASP A 194 2.63 8.86 16.37
N LEU A 195 1.42 9.45 16.29
CA LEU A 195 0.91 10.09 15.08
C LEU A 195 1.78 11.25 14.65
N GLU A 196 2.37 12.00 15.60
CA GLU A 196 3.28 13.10 15.30
C GLU A 196 4.54 12.55 14.62
N GLU A 197 5.11 11.47 15.15
CA GLU A 197 6.26 10.80 14.55
C GLU A 197 5.97 10.30 13.12
N PHE A 198 4.78 9.75 12.89
CA PHE A 198 4.33 9.31 11.56
C PHE A 198 4.28 10.45 10.53
N PHE A 199 3.73 11.60 10.91
CA PHE A 199 3.66 12.78 10.03
C PHE A 199 5.05 13.35 9.72
N LEU A 200 5.99 13.26 10.66
CA LEU A 200 7.33 13.83 10.51
C LEU A 200 8.32 12.91 9.75
N LEU A 201 7.94 11.66 9.47
CA LEU A 201 8.79 10.69 8.74
C LEU A 201 9.22 11.18 7.34
N ASP A 202 8.33 11.85 6.62
CA ASP A 202 8.63 12.37 5.28
C ASP A 202 9.69 13.47 5.32
N PHE A 203 9.59 14.36 6.32
CA PHE A 203 10.57 15.42 6.56
C PHE A 203 11.90 14.83 7.01
N ALA A 204 11.90 13.82 7.88
CA ALA A 204 13.12 13.14 8.32
C ALA A 204 13.85 12.46 7.14
N ALA A 205 13.12 11.75 6.27
CA ALA A 205 13.67 11.14 5.07
C ALA A 205 14.24 12.21 4.11
N LEU A 206 13.52 13.32 3.92
CA LEU A 206 13.96 14.45 3.12
C LEU A 206 15.27 15.04 3.63
N PHE A 207 15.37 15.31 4.93
CA PHE A 207 16.59 15.84 5.52
C PHE A 207 17.77 14.91 5.27
N ARG A 208 17.56 13.59 5.31
CA ARG A 208 18.63 12.63 4.98
C ARG A 208 19.05 12.68 3.51
N VAL A 209 18.10 12.80 2.59
CA VAL A 209 18.38 12.95 1.15
C VAL A 209 19.22 14.19 0.88
N LEU A 210 18.87 15.30 1.54
CA LEU A 210 19.56 16.57 1.43
C LEU A 210 20.95 16.53 2.08
N GLU A 211 21.07 15.95 3.28
CA GLU A 211 22.34 15.77 4.00
C GLU A 211 23.38 15.01 3.15
N LEU A 212 22.94 14.00 2.42
CA LEU A 212 23.79 13.17 1.58
C LEU A 212 24.06 13.75 0.19
N GLY A 213 23.53 14.93 -0.13
CA GLY A 213 23.68 15.53 -1.46
C GLY A 213 23.11 14.66 -2.59
N LEU A 214 22.14 13.79 -2.26
CA LEU A 214 21.51 12.88 -3.23
C LEU A 214 20.55 13.63 -4.17
N LEU A 215 20.21 14.87 -3.82
CA LEU A 215 19.65 15.90 -4.68
C LEU A 215 20.75 16.93 -4.99
N LYS A 216 20.87 17.34 -6.25
CA LYS A 216 21.92 18.26 -6.75
C LYS A 216 21.77 19.73 -6.30
N LEU A 217 21.32 19.99 -5.08
CA LEU A 217 21.31 21.33 -4.48
C LEU A 217 21.89 21.25 -3.08
N SER A 218 22.81 22.16 -2.77
CA SER A 218 23.35 22.26 -1.41
C SER A 218 22.28 22.84 -0.49
N LEU A 219 22.13 22.27 0.72
CA LEU A 219 21.24 22.79 1.78
C LEU A 219 21.52 24.26 2.10
N LYS A 220 22.78 24.69 1.94
CA LYS A 220 23.23 26.06 2.21
C LYS A 220 22.69 27.07 1.18
N ASP A 221 22.77 26.75 -0.11
CA ASP A 221 22.24 27.60 -1.18
C ASP A 221 20.70 27.72 -1.13
N PHE A 222 20.04 26.75 -0.49
CA PHE A 222 18.59 26.72 -0.31
C PHE A 222 18.11 27.69 0.79
N PHE A 223 18.86 27.85 1.88
CA PHE A 223 18.51 28.76 2.97
C PHE A 223 19.12 30.16 2.85
N ASP A 224 20.27 30.32 2.18
CA ASP A 224 20.97 31.61 2.08
C ASP A 224 20.24 32.63 1.18
N ASN A 225 19.37 32.21 0.26
CA ASN A 225 18.53 33.12 -0.55
C ASN A 225 17.25 33.59 0.15
N PHE A 226 17.03 33.22 1.41
CA PHE A 226 15.93 33.71 2.23
C PHE A 226 16.33 34.99 2.99
N LYS A 227 16.87 35.97 2.28
CA LYS A 227 16.86 37.37 2.72
C LYS A 227 16.07 38.17 1.73
N GLY A 228 14.83 38.47 2.10
CA GLY A 228 14.02 39.42 1.37
C GLY A 228 14.72 40.78 1.34
N GLU A 229 14.90 41.32 0.13
CA GLU A 229 14.46 42.68 -0.14
C GLU A 229 13.69 42.68 -1.44
N ILE A 230 12.44 43.13 -1.35
CA ILE A 230 11.64 43.53 -2.51
C ILE A 230 12.33 44.74 -3.12
N ARG A 231 12.68 44.68 -4.41
CA ARG A 231 12.87 45.89 -5.20
C ARG A 231 11.95 45.84 -6.41
N LYS A 232 11.04 46.82 -6.36
CA LYS A 232 9.91 47.19 -7.23
C LYS A 232 9.93 46.67 -8.66
#